data_AF-A0A3N0WXI3-F1
#
_entry.id   AF-A0A3N0WXI3-F1
#
_cell.length_a   1.000
_cell.length_b   1.000
_cell.length_c   1.000
_cell.angle_alpha   90.00
_cell.angle_beta   90.00
_cell.angle_gamma   90.00
#
_symmetry.space_group_name_H-M   'P 1'
#
loop_
_entity.id
_entity.type
_entity.pdbx_description
1 polymer ?
#
loop_
_entity_poly.entity_id
_entity_poly.type
_entity_poly.pdbx_seq_one_letter_code
_entity_poly.pdbx_strand_id
1 'polypeptide(L)'
;MPKTTQKQIEDWKAKHGEIFKLEFEDGTEGFLKKPDRKILKAAMAKMQTDPLSFVERILTDCWLGGDEAVRTNDAYFFGAAEQLEGLMENKKAELKKL
;
A
#
# COMPACT_ATOMS: atom_id res chain seq x y z
N MET A 1 4.85 6.25 21.09
CA MET A 1 5.17 5.35 19.97
C MET A 1 6.19 6.06 19.09
N PRO A 2 7.29 5.43 18.64
CA PRO A 2 8.30 6.14 17.86
C PRO A 2 7.69 6.48 16.50
N LYS A 3 7.28 7.73 16.35
CA LYS A 3 6.80 8.29 15.09
C LYS A 3 7.90 8.10 14.04
N THR A 4 7.54 7.53 12.90
CA THR A 4 8.45 7.34 11.75
C THR A 4 9.24 8.62 11.51
N THR A 5 10.57 8.51 11.51
CA THR A 5 11.43 9.69 11.37
C THR A 5 11.47 10.19 9.93
N GLN A 6 11.66 11.51 9.76
CA GLN A 6 11.81 12.13 8.44
C GLN A 6 12.91 11.45 7.61
N LYS A 7 14.01 11.05 8.25
CA LYS A 7 15.10 10.33 7.60
C LYS A 7 14.68 8.95 7.05
N GLN A 8 13.82 8.23 7.75
CA GLN A 8 13.28 6.94 7.27
C GLN A 8 12.37 7.15 6.05
N ILE A 9 11.54 8.19 6.09
CA ILE A 9 10.68 8.58 4.96
C ILE A 9 11.53 8.92 3.73
N GLU A 10 12.63 9.66 3.91
CA GLU A 10 13.56 10.01 2.82
C GLU A 10 14.29 8.78 2.26
N ASP A 11 14.74 7.86 3.11
CA ASP A 11 15.40 6.61 2.68
C ASP A 11 14.43 5.74 1.85
N TRP A 12 13.19 5.59 2.31
CA TRP A 12 12.18 4.87 1.55
C TRP A 12 11.84 5.54 0.23
N LYS A 13 11.75 6.88 0.18
CA LYS A 13 11.56 7.61 -1.07
C LYS A 13 12.73 7.44 -2.03
N ALA A 14 13.96 7.46 -1.54
CA ALA A 14 15.14 7.23 -2.37
C ALA A 14 15.18 5.81 -2.94
N LYS A 15 14.75 4.81 -2.17
CA LYS A 15 14.81 3.39 -2.54
C LYS A 15 13.62 2.92 -3.38
N HIS A 16 12.42 3.42 -3.10
CA HIS A 16 11.17 2.94 -3.68
C HIS A 16 10.45 3.98 -4.55
N GLY A 17 10.92 5.23 -4.54
CA GLY A 17 10.30 6.34 -5.25
C GLY A 17 9.14 6.92 -4.45
N GLU A 18 7.93 6.75 -4.98
CA GLU A 18 6.72 7.27 -4.34
C GLU A 18 6.26 6.36 -3.20
N ILE A 19 5.97 6.97 -2.05
CA ILE A 19 5.47 6.30 -0.86
C ILE A 19 4.22 7.02 -0.37
N PHE A 20 3.36 6.27 0.29
CA PHE A 20 2.05 6.69 0.77
C PHE A 20 1.97 6.49 2.26
N LYS A 21 1.22 7.37 2.92
CA LYS A 21 0.92 7.29 4.35
C LYS A 21 -0.56 7.00 4.50
N LEU A 22 -0.89 5.96 5.24
CA LEU A 22 -2.20 5.72 5.82
C LEU A 22 -2.21 6.40 7.20
N GLU A 23 -3.18 7.26 7.43
CA GLU A 23 -3.40 7.92 8.72
C GLU A 23 -4.84 7.62 9.14
N PHE A 24 -5.00 7.05 10.32
CA PHE A 24 -6.29 6.70 10.90
C PHE A 24 -6.71 7.76 11.93
N GLU A 25 -8.01 7.84 12.22
CA GLU A 25 -8.59 8.89 13.06
C GLU A 25 -8.01 8.93 14.49
N ASP A 26 -7.58 7.79 15.02
CA ASP A 26 -6.95 7.66 16.34
C ASP A 26 -5.45 8.01 16.35
N GLY A 27 -4.89 8.38 15.19
CA GLY A 27 -3.48 8.73 15.04
C GLY A 27 -2.55 7.55 14.77
N THR A 28 -3.10 6.35 14.56
CA THR A 28 -2.36 5.19 14.01
C THR A 28 -1.91 5.51 12.58
N GLU A 29 -0.67 5.13 12.23
CA GLU A 29 -0.08 5.44 10.93
C GLU A 29 0.55 4.20 10.27
N GLY A 30 0.39 4.05 8.96
CA GLY A 30 1.05 3.02 8.16
C GLY A 30 1.71 3.62 6.93
N PHE A 31 2.86 3.09 6.50
CA PHE A 31 3.59 3.57 5.34
C PHE A 31 3.73 2.47 4.29
N LEU A 32 3.37 2.80 3.05
CA LEU A 32 3.33 1.86 1.93
C LEU A 32 4.12 2.41 0.74
N LYS A 33 4.81 1.54 -0.01
CA LYS A 33 5.33 1.87 -1.34
C LYS A 33 4.30 1.58 -2.42
N LYS A 34 4.45 2.21 -3.59
CA LYS A 34 3.63 1.88 -4.76
C LYS A 34 3.78 0.39 -5.16
N PRO A 35 2.68 -0.34 -5.42
CA PRO A 35 2.77 -1.70 -5.96
C PRO A 35 3.27 -1.66 -7.41
N ASP A 36 4.19 -2.57 -7.74
CA ASP A 36 4.60 -2.81 -9.13
C ASP A 36 3.79 -3.95 -9.77
N ARG A 37 3.94 -4.12 -11.09
CA ARG A 37 3.20 -5.14 -11.86
C ARG A 37 3.38 -6.57 -11.31
N LYS A 38 4.53 -6.90 -10.71
CA LYS A 38 4.77 -8.22 -10.10
C LYS A 38 3.94 -8.41 -8.84
N ILE A 39 3.87 -7.39 -7.99
CA ILE A 39 3.06 -7.39 -6.77
C ILE A 39 1.58 -7.49 -7.14
N LEU A 40 1.11 -6.66 -8.07
CA LEU A 40 -0.28 -6.72 -8.55
C LEU A 40 -0.63 -8.10 -9.13
N LYS A 41 0.25 -8.68 -9.95
CA LYS A 41 0.04 -10.04 -10.49
C LYS A 41 -0.06 -11.08 -9.37
N ALA A 42 0.80 -10.97 -8.36
CA ALA A 42 0.79 -11.89 -7.23
C ALA A 42 -0.46 -11.74 -6.34
N ALA A 43 -0.92 -10.51 -6.13
CA ALA A 43 -2.14 -10.21 -5.39
C ALA A 43 -3.40 -10.68 -6.13
N MET A 44 -3.45 -10.49 -7.46
CA MET A 44 -4.58 -10.92 -8.29
C MET A 44 -4.71 -12.45 -8.40
N ALA A 45 -3.64 -13.21 -8.16
CA ALA A 45 -3.60 -14.65 -8.38
C ALA A 45 -4.66 -15.45 -7.59
N LYS A 46 -5.07 -14.95 -6.41
CA LYS A 46 -6.06 -15.59 -5.54
C LYS A 46 -7.33 -14.78 -5.32
N MET A 47 -7.42 -13.58 -5.90
CA MET A 47 -8.52 -12.65 -5.68
C MET A 47 -9.91 -13.24 -6.00
N GLN A 48 -10.01 -14.14 -6.99
CA GLN A 48 -11.30 -14.75 -7.36
C GLN A 48 -11.85 -15.71 -6.30
N THR A 49 -10.97 -16.42 -5.60
CA THR A 49 -11.34 -17.41 -4.59
C THR A 49 -11.30 -16.86 -3.18
N ASP A 50 -10.48 -15.84 -2.97
CA ASP A 50 -10.26 -15.17 -1.69
C ASP A 50 -10.01 -13.67 -1.95
N PRO A 51 -11.07 -12.86 -2.03
CA PRO A 51 -10.93 -11.43 -2.34
C PRO A 51 -10.08 -10.65 -1.34
N LEU A 52 -10.08 -11.07 -0.07
CA LEU A 52 -9.28 -10.42 0.97
C LEU A 52 -7.78 -10.67 0.78
N SER A 53 -7.39 -11.80 0.19
CA SER A 53 -5.99 -12.08 -0.14
C SER A 53 -5.34 -11.03 -1.04
N PHE A 54 -6.13 -10.31 -1.85
CA PHE A 54 -5.60 -9.19 -2.63
C PHE A 54 -5.10 -8.08 -1.71
N VAL A 55 -5.94 -7.65 -0.76
CA VAL A 55 -5.64 -6.60 0.21
C VAL A 55 -4.47 -7.00 1.10
N GLU A 56 -4.49 -8.22 1.64
CA GLU A 56 -3.42 -8.77 2.47
C GLU A 56 -2.09 -8.78 1.72
N ARG A 57 -2.11 -9.17 0.44
CA ARG A 57 -0.90 -9.26 -0.37
C ARG A 57 -0.33 -7.87 -0.67
N ILE A 58 -1.19 -6.91 -1.04
CA ILE A 58 -0.74 -5.53 -1.27
C ILE A 58 -0.19 -4.93 0.02
N LEU A 59 -0.90 -5.03 1.14
CA LEU A 59 -0.43 -4.52 2.43
C LEU A 59 0.91 -5.15 2.81
N THR A 60 1.07 -6.46 2.63
CA THR A 60 2.32 -7.15 2.99
C THR A 60 3.49 -6.76 2.07
N ASP A 61 3.31 -6.83 0.75
CA ASP A 61 4.40 -6.60 -0.21
C ASP A 61 4.76 -5.12 -0.38
N CYS A 62 3.86 -4.21 0.04
CA CYS A 62 4.07 -2.78 -0.02
C CYS A 62 4.41 -2.15 1.34
N TRP A 63 4.35 -2.88 2.45
CA TRP A 63 4.65 -2.34 3.79
C TRP A 63 6.09 -1.82 3.89
N LEU A 64 6.23 -0.60 4.41
CA LEU A 64 7.51 0.03 4.72
C LEU A 64 7.72 0.16 6.24
N GLY A 65 6.65 0.44 6.99
CA GLY A 65 6.69 0.61 8.44
C GLY A 65 5.49 1.38 8.96
N GLY A 66 5.51 1.71 10.24
CA GLY A 66 4.40 2.35 10.96
C GLY A 66 3.93 1.48 12.13
N ASP A 67 2.70 1.70 12.56
CA ASP A 67 2.06 0.93 13.61
C ASP A 67 1.66 -0.46 13.08
N GLU A 68 2.16 -1.50 13.75
CA GLU A 68 1.89 -2.90 13.37
C GLU A 68 0.39 -3.25 13.39
N ALA A 69 -0.40 -2.52 14.17
CA ALA A 69 -1.85 -2.65 14.24
C ALA A 69 -2.52 -2.59 12.85
N VAL A 70 -1.95 -1.84 11.91
CA VAL A 70 -2.44 -1.76 10.52
C VAL A 70 -2.44 -3.11 9.81
N ARG A 71 -1.51 -4.01 10.16
CA ARG A 71 -1.40 -5.35 9.57
C ARG A 71 -2.01 -6.45 10.44
N THR A 72 -2.16 -6.22 11.74
CA THR A 72 -2.54 -7.28 12.70
C THR A 72 -3.94 -7.12 13.28
N ASN A 73 -4.60 -5.97 13.09
CA ASN A 73 -5.93 -5.72 13.61
C ASN A 73 -6.91 -5.43 12.45
N ASP A 74 -8.00 -6.19 12.45
CA ASP A 74 -9.00 -6.21 11.37
C ASP A 74 -9.60 -4.84 11.08
N ALA A 75 -9.84 -4.00 12.11
CA ALA A 75 -10.42 -2.68 11.91
C ALA A 75 -9.51 -1.78 11.06
N TYR A 76 -8.21 -1.78 11.34
CA TYR A 76 -7.23 -1.03 10.55
C TYR A 76 -7.00 -1.67 9.18
N PHE A 77 -7.01 -3.00 9.10
CA PHE A 77 -6.91 -3.72 7.83
C PHE A 77 -8.04 -3.32 6.88
N PHE A 78 -9.29 -3.29 7.35
CA PHE A 78 -10.43 -2.90 6.51
C PHE A 78 -10.36 -1.43 6.11
N GLY A 79 -10.00 -0.52 7.02
CA GLY A 79 -9.82 0.89 6.66
C GLY A 79 -8.68 1.10 5.64
N ALA A 80 -7.58 0.35 5.76
CA ALA A 80 -6.52 0.36 4.77
C ALA A 80 -6.99 -0.20 3.41
N ALA A 81 -7.84 -1.23 3.41
CA ALA A 81 -8.41 -1.84 2.21
C ALA A 81 -9.17 -0.83 1.35
N GLU A 82 -9.94 0.05 1.98
CA GLU A 82 -10.70 1.12 1.30
C GLU A 82 -9.79 2.11 0.56
N GLN A 83 -8.56 2.30 1.02
CA GLN A 83 -7.61 3.24 0.43
C GLN A 83 -6.67 2.62 -0.61
N LEU A 84 -6.70 1.29 -0.81
CA LEU A 84 -5.75 0.62 -1.69
C LEU A 84 -5.84 1.03 -3.16
N GLU A 85 -7.03 1.44 -3.64
CA GLU A 85 -7.18 1.94 -5.02
C GLU A 85 -6.29 3.18 -5.26
N GLY A 86 -6.12 4.04 -4.26
CA GLY A 86 -5.28 5.22 -4.33
C GLY A 86 -3.78 4.91 -4.52
N LEU A 87 -3.33 3.71 -4.17
CA LEU A 87 -1.94 3.28 -4.41
C LEU A 87 -1.67 3.00 -5.90
N MET A 88 -2.71 2.75 -6.70
CA MET A 88 -2.61 2.32 -8.09
C MET A 88 -2.78 3.50 -9.07
N GLU A 89 -2.07 4.61 -8.84
CA GLU A 89 -2.14 5.77 -9.73
C GLU A 89 -1.70 5.40 -11.17
N ASN A 90 -2.61 5.60 -12.12
CA ASN A 90 -2.47 5.25 -13.53
C ASN A 90 -2.10 6.47 -14.38
N LYS A 91 -1.08 6.32 -15.25
CA LYS A 91 -0.81 7.29 -16.32
C LYS A 91 -1.73 7.01 -17.51
N LYS A 92 -2.43 8.03 -17.99
CA LYS A 92 -3.29 7.92 -19.18
C LYS A 92 -2.43 7.74 -20.43
N ALA A 93 -2.80 6.77 -21.27
CA ALA A 93 -2.21 6.56 -22.59
C ALA A 93 -3.31 6.71 -23.65
N GLU A 94 -3.00 7.41 -24.74
CA GLU A 94 -3.91 7.55 -25.89
C GLU A 94 -3.35 6.71 -27.06
N LEU A 95 -4.14 5.75 -27.53
CA LEU A 95 -3.78 4.93 -28.69
C LEU A 95 -4.13 5.70 -29.97
N LYS A 96 -3.11 6.06 -30.75
CA LYS A 96 -3.28 6.71 -32.06
C LYS A 96 -2.97 5.72 -33.17
N LYS A 97 -3.86 5.67 -34.17
CA LYS A 97 -3.57 5.05 -35.46
C LYS A 97 -2.67 6.01 -36.26
N LEU A 98 -1.54 5.52 -36.75
CA LEU A 98 -0.65 6.26 -37.65
C LEU A 98 -1.20 6.23 -39.07
#